data_AF-A0A950MIJ9-F1
#
_entry.id   AF-A0A950MIJ9-F1
#
_cell.length_a   1.000
_cell.length_b   1.000
_cell.length_c   1.000
_cell.angle_alpha   90.00
_cell.angle_beta   90.00
_cell.angle_gamma   90.00
#
_symmetry.space_group_name_H-M   'P 1'
#
loop_
_entity.id
_entity.type
_entity.pdbx_description
1 polymer ?
#
loop_
_entity_poly.entity_id
_entity_poly.type
_entity_poly.pdbx_seq_one_letter_code
_entity_poly.pdbx_strand_id
1 'polypeptide(L)'
;MATLVKHGIRVEAADGTGTNPKKLFAHHIDLLAVGEIGLNGFMQREKLPPLKRFFLMGVNPVYLGCNLAMDDDVIKRLDAAIAAEKAKGNLRAFGIAP
;
A
#
# COMPACT_ATOMS: atom_id res chain seq x y z
N MET A 1 -4.08 -15.60 -12.31
CA MET A 1 -5.56 -15.65 -12.23
C MET A 1 -6.13 -16.95 -12.79
N ALA A 2 -5.73 -17.43 -13.98
CA ALA A 2 -6.24 -18.66 -14.57
C ALA A 2 -6.18 -19.89 -13.65
N THR A 3 -5.12 -20.03 -12.84
CA THR A 3 -4.99 -21.13 -11.87
C THR A 3 -6.00 -21.03 -10.72
N LEU A 4 -6.33 -19.84 -10.22
CA LEU A 4 -7.31 -19.66 -9.13
C LEU A 4 -8.72 -20.03 -9.61
N VAL A 5 -9.07 -19.63 -10.83
CA VAL A 5 -10.37 -19.97 -11.45
C VAL A 5 -10.51 -21.48 -11.65
N LYS A 6 -9.43 -22.19 -12.01
CA LYS A 6 -9.43 -23.67 -12.09
C LYS A 6 -9.72 -24.37 -10.76
N HIS A 7 -9.49 -23.69 -9.63
CA HIS A 7 -9.85 -24.17 -8.29
C HIS A 7 -11.20 -23.64 -7.80
N GLY A 8 -12.05 -23.12 -8.69
CA GLY A 8 -13.39 -22.65 -8.34
C GLY A 8 -13.43 -21.27 -7.67
N ILE A 9 -12.32 -20.54 -7.65
CA ILE A 9 -12.25 -19.20 -7.05
C ILE A 9 -12.69 -18.17 -8.09
N ARG A 10 -13.81 -17.49 -7.84
CA ARG A 10 -14.24 -16.33 -8.64
C ARG A 10 -13.32 -15.15 -8.33
N VAL A 11 -12.77 -14.55 -9.37
CA VAL A 11 -11.90 -13.37 -9.25
C VAL A 11 -12.51 -12.21 -10.01
N GLU A 12 -12.71 -11.09 -9.32
CA GLU A 12 -13.18 -9.85 -9.92
C GLU A 12 -12.04 -8.83 -9.90
N ALA A 13 -11.70 -8.30 -11.07
CA ALA A 13 -10.81 -7.15 -11.15
C ALA A 13 -11.60 -5.91 -10.71
N ALA A 14 -11.09 -5.18 -9.72
CA ALA A 14 -11.68 -3.94 -9.28
C ALA A 14 -10.80 -2.76 -9.70
N ASP A 15 -11.42 -1.82 -10.38
CA ASP A 15 -10.89 -0.55 -10.86
C ASP A 15 -10.93 0.53 -9.76
N GLY A 16 -10.27 0.27 -8.64
CA GLY A 16 -10.11 1.28 -7.60
C GLY A 16 -9.88 0.73 -6.20
N THR A 17 -8.97 1.35 -5.47
CA THR A 17 -8.53 0.92 -4.12
C THR A 17 -9.57 1.20 -3.02
N GLY A 18 -10.54 2.10 -3.26
CA GLY A 18 -11.48 2.57 -2.23
C GLY A 18 -12.76 1.75 -2.06
N THR A 19 -13.21 0.99 -3.07
CA THR A 19 -14.50 0.27 -3.03
C THR A 19 -14.38 -1.13 -2.43
N ASN A 20 -13.18 -1.71 -2.39
CA ASN A 20 -13.02 -3.13 -2.08
C ASN A 20 -13.01 -3.49 -0.59
N PRO A 21 -12.43 -2.68 0.33
CA PRO A 21 -12.52 -2.99 1.75
C PRO A 21 -13.97 -2.95 2.26
N LYS A 22 -14.79 -2.01 1.75
CA LYS A 22 -16.21 -1.93 2.10
C LYS A 22 -16.99 -3.17 1.61
N LYS A 23 -16.72 -3.65 0.39
CA LYS A 23 -17.31 -4.91 -0.14
C LYS A 23 -16.94 -6.12 0.72
N LEU A 24 -15.70 -6.18 1.21
CA LEU A 24 -15.23 -7.25 2.10
C LEU A 24 -16.00 -7.23 3.44
N PHE A 25 -16.15 -6.06 4.06
CA PHE A 25 -16.90 -5.92 5.32
C PHE A 25 -18.41 -6.11 5.18
N ALA A 26 -18.96 -5.83 4.00
CA ALA A 26 -20.35 -6.10 3.68
C ALA A 26 -20.59 -7.53 3.16
N HIS A 27 -19.59 -8.42 3.20
CA HIS A 27 -19.67 -9.82 2.77
C HIS A 27 -20.05 -10.03 1.29
N HIS A 28 -19.76 -9.05 0.43
CA HIS A 28 -19.93 -9.21 -1.03
C HIS A 28 -18.75 -9.94 -1.69
N ILE A 29 -17.60 -9.99 -1.00
CA ILE A 29 -16.40 -10.73 -1.41
C ILE A 29 -15.80 -11.40 -0.18
N ASP A 30 -15.15 -12.55 -0.35
CA ASP A 30 -14.49 -13.27 0.75
C ASP A 30 -13.00 -12.89 0.90
N LEU A 31 -12.36 -12.48 -0.21
CA LEU A 31 -10.93 -12.24 -0.29
C LEU A 31 -10.65 -10.90 -0.98
N LEU A 32 -9.63 -10.19 -0.47
CA LEU A 32 -9.15 -8.92 -1.02
C LEU A 32 -7.63 -8.97 -1.21
N ALA A 33 -7.18 -8.79 -2.44
CA ALA A 33 -5.78 -8.52 -2.76
C ALA A 33 -5.58 -7.00 -2.94
N VAL A 34 -4.70 -6.41 -2.13
CA VAL A 34 -4.46 -4.95 -2.12
C VAL A 34 -3.06 -4.63 -1.62
N GLY A 35 -2.47 -3.52 -2.07
CA GLY A 35 -1.19 -3.02 -1.56
C GLY A 35 -1.32 -2.43 -0.15
N GLU A 36 -0.32 -2.67 0.70
CA GLU A 36 -0.37 -2.34 2.13
C GLU A 36 -0.51 -0.85 2.42
N ILE A 37 0.24 0.01 1.71
CA ILE A 37 0.25 1.46 1.95
C ILE A 37 -1.13 2.07 1.69
N GLY A 38 -1.75 1.72 0.55
CA GLY A 38 -3.08 2.21 0.20
C GLY A 38 -4.17 1.69 1.12
N LEU A 39 -4.07 0.44 1.57
CA LEU A 39 -5.04 -0.16 2.49
C LEU A 39 -4.97 0.50 3.87
N ASN A 40 -3.78 0.62 4.48
CA ASN A 40 -3.67 1.10 5.87
C ASN A 40 -4.23 2.52 6.02
N GLY A 41 -3.89 3.42 5.09
CA GLY A 41 -4.41 4.80 5.12
C GLY A 41 -5.93 4.86 4.93
N PHE A 42 -6.49 4.02 4.06
CA PHE A 42 -7.94 3.92 3.86
C PHE A 42 -8.64 3.40 5.14
N MET A 43 -8.14 2.31 5.71
CA MET A 43 -8.74 1.67 6.88
C MET A 43 -8.75 2.60 8.09
N GLN A 44 -7.67 3.37 8.29
CA GLN A 44 -7.60 4.40 9.34
C GLN A 44 -8.61 5.53 9.11
N ARG A 45 -8.67 6.08 7.89
CA ARG A 45 -9.59 7.17 7.55
C ARG A 45 -11.05 6.77 7.72
N GLU A 46 -11.41 5.57 7.29
CA GLU A 46 -12.78 5.05 7.36
C GLU A 46 -13.09 4.37 8.71
N LYS A 47 -12.13 4.33 9.65
CA LYS A 47 -12.26 3.68 10.97
C LYS A 47 -12.69 2.21 10.89
N LEU A 48 -12.16 1.48 9.92
CA LEU A 48 -12.46 0.07 9.70
C LEU A 48 -11.55 -0.83 10.56
N PRO A 49 -12.05 -2.00 11.03
CA PRO A 49 -11.25 -2.93 11.82
C PRO A 49 -10.14 -3.58 10.96
N PRO A 50 -9.01 -4.01 11.54
CA PRO A 50 -7.92 -4.60 10.77
C PRO A 50 -8.33 -5.87 10.03
N LEU A 51 -7.77 -6.09 8.84
CA LEU A 51 -8.01 -7.31 8.05
C LEU A 51 -7.15 -8.48 8.52
N LYS A 52 -7.70 -9.70 8.47
CA LYS A 52 -6.92 -10.94 8.62
C LYS A 52 -6.02 -11.11 7.40
N ARG A 53 -4.71 -11.06 7.61
CA ARG A 53 -3.69 -11.26 6.58
C ARG A 53 -3.20 -12.71 6.65
N PHE A 54 -3.22 -13.42 5.53
CA PHE A 54 -2.79 -14.82 5.47
C PHE A 54 -1.80 -15.13 4.35
N PHE A 55 -1.61 -14.22 3.39
CA PHE A 55 -0.70 -14.41 2.28
C PHE A 55 -0.12 -13.08 1.79
N LEU A 56 1.19 -13.04 1.57
CA LEU A 56 1.89 -11.91 0.97
C LEU A 56 2.34 -12.30 -0.44
N MET A 57 1.75 -11.67 -1.46
CA MET A 57 2.03 -11.98 -2.86
C MET A 57 3.38 -11.45 -3.35
N GLY A 58 3.97 -10.50 -2.62
CA GLY A 58 5.26 -9.87 -2.91
C GLY A 58 5.39 -8.50 -2.24
N VAL A 59 6.61 -7.98 -2.16
CA VAL A 59 6.89 -6.61 -1.71
C VAL A 59 7.26 -5.78 -2.93
N ASN A 60 6.43 -4.81 -3.30
CA ASN A 60 6.77 -3.85 -4.34
C ASN A 60 7.53 -2.68 -3.68
N PRO A 61 8.82 -2.46 -4.01
CA PRO A 61 9.53 -1.30 -3.52
C PRO A 61 8.88 -0.01 -4.04
N VAL A 62 8.80 1.00 -3.18
CA VAL A 62 8.33 2.35 -3.53
C VAL A 62 9.55 3.25 -3.68
N TYR A 63 9.60 4.00 -4.78
CA TYR A 63 10.69 4.93 -5.07
C TYR A 63 10.13 6.36 -5.19
N LEU A 64 10.91 7.33 -4.71
CA LEU A 64 10.74 8.72 -5.11
C LEU A 64 11.50 8.94 -6.42
N GLY A 65 10.75 9.21 -7.50
CA GLY A 65 11.31 9.59 -8.79
C GLY A 65 11.33 11.11 -8.95
N CYS A 66 12.35 11.62 -9.63
CA CYS A 66 12.42 13.03 -10.04
C CYS A 66 12.72 13.15 -11.55
N ASN A 67 12.60 14.36 -12.09
CA ASN A 67 12.96 14.64 -13.48
C ASN A 67 14.49 14.57 -13.65
N LEU A 68 14.98 14.08 -14.79
CA LEU A 68 16.41 13.95 -15.08
C LEU A 68 17.17 15.28 -15.03
N ALA A 69 16.50 16.41 -15.28
CA ALA A 69 17.10 17.74 -15.21
C ALA A 69 17.19 18.30 -13.78
N MET A 70 16.73 17.57 -12.77
CA MET A 70 16.77 18.03 -11.38
C MET A 70 18.22 18.07 -10.89
N ASP A 71 18.59 19.18 -10.26
CA ASP A 71 19.94 19.39 -9.73
C ASP A 71 20.24 18.41 -8.57
N ASP A 72 21.39 17.74 -8.66
CA ASP A 72 21.89 16.79 -7.66
C ASP A 72 21.97 17.38 -6.25
N ASP A 73 22.24 18.69 -6.11
CA ASP A 73 22.30 19.33 -4.81
C ASP A 73 20.91 19.52 -4.19
N VAL A 74 19.86 19.57 -5.00
CA VAL A 74 18.48 19.50 -4.48
C VAL A 74 18.19 18.07 -4.01
N ILE A 75 18.60 17.06 -4.76
CA ILE A 75 18.42 15.65 -4.40
C ILE A 75 19.14 15.33 -3.07
N LYS A 76 20.40 15.75 -2.91
CA LYS A 76 21.16 15.55 -1.65
C LYS A 76 20.49 16.20 -0.45
N ARG A 77 19.96 17.43 -0.61
CA ARG A 77 19.23 18.12 0.46
C ARG A 77 17.94 17.39 0.83
N LEU A 78 17.22 16.86 -0.16
CA LEU A 78 16.02 16.07 0.06
C LEU A 78 16.35 14.76 0.81
N ASP A 79 17.40 14.05 0.41
CA ASP A 79 17.85 12.83 1.06
C ASP A 79 18.22 13.07 2.53
N ALA A 80 18.97 14.13 2.82
CA ALA A 80 19.32 14.51 4.19
C ALA A 80 18.07 14.84 5.04
N ALA A 81 17.09 15.54 4.45
CA ALA A 81 15.84 15.85 5.12
C ALA A 81 15.02 14.59 5.42
N ILE A 82 14.91 13.66 4.46
CA ILE A 82 14.20 12.38 4.63
C ILE A 82 14.87 11.55 5.73
N ALA A 83 16.20 11.46 5.73
CA ALA A 83 16.97 10.74 6.76
C ALA A 83 16.72 11.33 8.16
N ALA A 84 16.68 12.66 8.29
CA ALA A 84 16.37 13.32 9.55
C ALA A 84 14.93 13.02 10.04
N GLU A 85 13.95 13.05 9.14
CA GLU A 85 12.56 12.72 9.48
C GLU A 85 12.37 11.24 9.81
N LYS A 86 13.10 10.35 9.14
CA LYS A 86 13.17 8.91 9.46
C LYS A 86 13.70 8.68 10.87
N ALA A 87 14.82 9.32 11.22
CA ALA A 87 15.42 9.22 12.56
C ALA A 87 14.48 9.73 13.66
N LYS A 88 13.66 10.74 13.37
CA LYS A 88 12.60 11.24 14.28
C LYS A 88 11.37 10.33 14.36
N GLY A 89 11.25 9.32 13.49
CA GLY A 89 10.11 8.42 13.41
C GLY A 89 8.88 9.02 12.72
N ASN A 90 9.00 10.20 12.11
CA ASN A 90 7.89 10.90 11.47
C ASN A 90 7.38 10.18 10.21
N LEU A 91 8.19 9.27 9.66
CA LEU A 91 7.82 8.48 8.49
C LEU A 91 7.13 7.14 8.82
N ARG A 92 6.88 6.84 10.10
CA ARG A 92 6.19 5.59 10.52
C ARG A 92 4.81 5.42 9.90
N ALA A 93 4.09 6.52 9.66
CA ALA A 93 2.77 6.49 9.01
C ALA A 93 2.83 5.92 7.58
N PHE A 94 4.00 5.94 6.94
CA PHE A 94 4.26 5.38 5.62
C PHE A 94 4.88 3.97 5.68
N GLY A 95 4.95 3.35 6.87
CA GLY A 95 5.57 2.04 7.05
C GLY A 95 7.10 2.06 7.05
N ILE A 96 7.71 3.25 7.18
CA ILE A 96 9.17 3.40 7.21
C ILE A 96 9.64 3.42 8.66
N ALA A 97 10.33 2.36 9.08
CA ALA A 97 10.92 2.28 10.43
C ALA A 97 12.16 3.20 10.54
N PRO A 98 12.47 3.71 11.76
CA PRO A 98 13.67 4.52 12.02
C PRO A 98 14.95 3.85 11.56
#